data_AF-A0A1C3U309-F1
#
_entry.id   AF-A0A1C3U309-F1
#
_cell.length_a   1.000
_cell.length_b   1.000
_cell.length_c   1.000
_cell.angle_alpha   90.00
_cell.angle_beta   90.00
_cell.angle_gamma   90.00
#
_symmetry.space_group_name_H-M   'P 1'
#
loop_
_entity.id
_entity.type
_entity.pdbx_description
1 polymer ?
#
loop_
_entity_poly.entity_id
_entity_poly.type
_entity_poly.pdbx_seq_one_letter_code
_entity_poly.pdbx_strand_id
1 'polypeptide(L)'
;MTTSTSLIRIGIVVSVLLQAASPAHAASCERSIARVQAQLDAAIEKNAGADGWGPESLSALRGHQPTPRSLAQAEGSSGVHLQVALDALDRARAADRSSYITTCRRQLFRAKLILRRQAQ
;
A
#
# COMPACT_ATOMS: atom_id res chain seq x y z
N MET A 1 32.39 58.13 10.47
CA MET A 1 32.52 57.07 9.45
C MET A 1 33.46 56.04 10.04
N THR A 2 33.06 54.82 10.39
CA THR A 2 32.62 53.77 9.45
C THR A 2 31.66 52.78 10.12
N THR A 3 30.56 52.52 9.44
CA THR A 3 29.49 51.60 9.79
C THR A 3 29.88 50.14 9.52
N SER A 4 29.59 49.30 10.52
CA SER A 4 28.86 48.03 10.40
C SER A 4 28.67 47.50 8.97
N THR A 5 29.52 46.56 8.54
CA THR A 5 29.34 45.88 7.23
C THR A 5 29.79 44.41 7.20
N SER A 6 30.35 43.86 8.28
CA SER A 6 30.93 42.50 8.23
C SER A 6 29.94 41.37 8.59
N LEU A 7 28.98 41.61 9.49
CA LEU A 7 28.11 40.56 10.02
C LEU A 7 26.89 40.25 9.14
N ILE A 8 26.54 41.13 8.19
CA ILE A 8 25.34 40.96 7.35
C ILE A 8 25.59 39.98 6.19
N ARG A 9 26.84 39.81 5.74
CA ARG A 9 27.16 38.95 4.57
C ARG A 9 27.17 37.45 4.88
N ILE A 10 27.39 37.06 6.13
CA ILE A 10 27.42 35.63 6.52
C ILE A 10 26.00 35.09 6.73
N GLY A 11 25.05 35.95 7.15
CA GLY A 11 23.66 35.53 7.38
C GLY A 11 22.89 35.14 6.11
N ILE A 12 23.22 35.73 4.95
CA ILE A 12 22.46 35.51 3.71
C ILE A 12 22.86 34.18 3.03
N VAL A 13 24.10 33.72 3.18
CA VAL A 13 24.58 32.49 2.53
C VAL A 13 23.99 31.24 3.19
N VAL A 14 23.73 31.27 4.50
CA VAL A 14 23.21 30.10 5.24
C VAL A 14 21.70 29.88 4.99
N SER A 15 20.92 30.94 4.73
CA SER A 15 19.47 30.81 4.53
C SER A 15 19.06 30.20 3.18
N VAL A 16 19.96 30.15 2.19
CA VAL A 16 19.66 29.56 0.87
C VAL A 16 19.76 28.03 0.88
N LEU A 17 20.59 27.44 1.77
CA LEU A 17 20.78 25.99 1.83
C LEU A 17 19.66 25.23 2.57
N LEU A 18 18.81 25.91 3.34
CA LEU A 18 17.79 25.26 4.16
C LEU A 18 16.45 24.99 3.42
N GLN A 19 16.26 25.52 2.21
CA GLN A 19 15.04 25.29 1.43
C GLN A 19 15.14 24.15 0.40
N ALA A 20 16.33 23.57 0.19
CA ALA A 20 16.53 22.51 -0.80
C ALA A 20 16.11 21.11 -0.32
N ALA A 21 15.78 20.94 0.96
CA ALA A 21 15.34 19.66 1.54
C ALA A 21 13.81 19.57 1.69
N SER A 22 13.06 20.28 0.86
CA SER A 22 11.67 19.87 0.64
C SER A 22 11.76 18.46 0.06
N PRO A 23 11.20 17.40 0.70
CA PRO A 23 11.13 16.11 0.06
C PRO A 23 10.39 16.39 -1.23
N ALA A 24 11.09 16.27 -2.36
CA ALA A 24 10.41 16.10 -3.61
C ALA A 24 9.53 14.87 -3.37
N HIS A 25 8.24 15.09 -3.11
CA HIS A 25 7.26 14.02 -3.10
C HIS A 25 7.22 13.54 -4.55
N ALA A 26 8.24 12.78 -4.96
CA ALA A 26 8.20 11.93 -6.12
C ALA A 26 6.86 11.22 -6.01
N ALA A 27 6.05 11.34 -7.05
CA ALA A 27 4.61 11.10 -6.97
C ALA A 27 4.30 9.68 -6.45
N SER A 28 4.21 9.47 -5.15
CA SER A 28 4.14 8.13 -4.56
C SER A 28 2.71 7.60 -4.55
N CYS A 29 2.59 6.28 -4.56
CA CYS A 29 1.33 5.59 -4.40
C CYS A 29 1.01 5.23 -2.95
N GLU A 30 1.91 5.47 -2.01
CA GLU A 30 1.87 4.96 -0.63
C GLU A 30 0.48 5.08 0.03
N ARG A 31 -0.11 6.28 0.03
CA ARG A 31 -1.45 6.49 0.60
C ARG A 31 -2.54 5.67 -0.09
N SER A 32 -2.43 5.48 -1.40
CA SER A 32 -3.39 4.66 -2.16
C SER A 32 -3.16 3.17 -1.94
N ILE A 33 -1.92 2.72 -1.76
CA ILE A 33 -1.58 1.34 -1.38
C ILE A 33 -2.19 1.03 -0.01
N ALA A 34 -1.96 1.87 0.99
CA ALA A 34 -2.51 1.69 2.34
C ALA A 34 -4.04 1.61 2.32
N ARG A 35 -4.69 2.50 1.55
CA ARG A 35 -6.16 2.47 1.42
C ARG A 35 -6.67 1.19 0.75
N VAL A 36 -6.03 0.74 -0.33
CA VAL A 36 -6.45 -0.50 -1.02
C VAL A 36 -6.17 -1.72 -0.15
N GLN A 37 -5.09 -1.72 0.61
CA GLN A 37 -4.80 -2.77 1.58
C GLN A 37 -5.92 -2.89 2.62
N ALA A 38 -6.31 -1.79 3.25
CA ALA A 38 -7.42 -1.81 4.22
C ALA A 38 -8.75 -2.30 3.61
N GLN A 39 -9.03 -1.93 2.36
CA GLN A 39 -10.22 -2.43 1.65
C GLN A 39 -10.15 -3.93 1.37
N LEU A 40 -8.97 -4.45 1.07
CA LEU A 40 -8.74 -5.86 0.79
C LEU A 40 -8.80 -6.70 2.07
N ASP A 41 -8.21 -6.21 3.16
CA ASP A 41 -8.27 -6.84 4.47
C ASP A 41 -9.73 -6.94 4.96
N ALA A 42 -10.51 -5.87 4.81
CA ALA A 42 -11.95 -5.88 5.13
C ALA A 42 -12.75 -6.85 4.24
N ALA A 43 -12.38 -7.01 2.97
CA ALA A 43 -13.04 -7.96 2.07
C ALA A 43 -12.70 -9.42 2.42
N ILE A 44 -11.46 -9.69 2.81
CA ILE A 44 -11.04 -11.02 3.28
C ILE A 44 -11.78 -11.39 4.55
N GLU A 45 -11.84 -10.47 5.53
CA GLU A 45 -12.58 -10.70 6.77
C GLU A 45 -14.07 -10.96 6.51
N LYS A 46 -14.69 -10.15 5.63
CA LYS A 46 -16.09 -10.35 5.23
C LYS A 46 -16.31 -11.72 4.58
N ASN A 47 -15.40 -12.16 3.71
CA ASN A 47 -15.53 -13.45 3.02
C ASN A 47 -15.38 -14.61 4.01
N ALA A 48 -14.38 -14.56 4.89
CA ALA A 48 -14.14 -15.59 5.90
C ALA A 48 -15.31 -15.76 6.88
N GLY A 49 -16.06 -14.68 7.15
CA GLY A 49 -17.28 -14.72 7.97
C GLY A 49 -18.58 -14.98 7.21
N ALA A 50 -18.55 -15.11 5.87
CA ALA A 50 -19.76 -15.29 5.07
C ALA A 50 -20.28 -16.72 5.08
N ASP A 51 -19.36 -17.69 5.10
CA ASP A 51 -19.67 -19.10 5.15
C ASP A 51 -19.59 -19.62 6.60
N GLY A 52 -20.36 -20.66 6.91
CA GLY A 52 -20.24 -21.35 8.20
C GLY A 52 -18.86 -21.99 8.38
N TRP A 53 -18.50 -22.32 9.62
CA TRP A 53 -17.22 -22.96 9.92
C TRP A 53 -17.03 -24.27 9.15
N GLY A 54 -15.96 -24.35 8.36
CA GLY A 54 -15.52 -25.57 7.71
C GLY A 54 -14.68 -26.46 8.64
N PRO A 55 -14.38 -27.70 8.22
CA PRO A 55 -13.46 -28.57 8.94
C PRO A 55 -12.05 -27.96 9.01
N GLU A 56 -11.38 -28.15 10.15
CA GLU A 56 -10.02 -27.65 10.35
C GLU A 56 -9.03 -28.31 9.38
N SER A 57 -8.24 -27.49 8.67
CA SER A 57 -7.23 -27.96 7.72
C SER A 57 -5.93 -28.33 8.42
N LEU A 58 -5.13 -29.25 7.83
CA LEU A 58 -3.77 -29.54 8.31
C LEU A 58 -2.87 -28.30 8.36
N SER A 59 -3.11 -27.29 7.52
CA SER A 59 -2.42 -26.00 7.59
C SER A 59 -2.73 -25.21 8.85
N ALA A 60 -3.95 -25.28 9.37
CA ALA A 60 -4.34 -24.60 10.61
C ALA A 60 -3.64 -25.22 11.83
N LEU A 61 -3.46 -26.54 11.83
CA LEU A 61 -2.78 -27.28 12.90
C LEU A 61 -1.29 -26.97 13.04
N ARG A 62 -0.67 -26.28 12.08
CA ARG A 62 0.76 -25.95 12.12
C ARG A 62 1.12 -24.76 13.01
N GLY A 63 0.14 -24.10 13.63
CA GLY A 63 0.37 -22.97 14.54
C GLY A 63 0.96 -21.72 13.88
N HIS A 64 0.92 -21.63 12.55
CA HIS A 64 1.32 -20.43 11.84
C HIS A 64 0.25 -19.36 11.94
N GLN A 65 0.66 -18.10 12.05
CA GLN A 65 -0.28 -17.00 11.98
C GLN A 65 -0.87 -16.92 10.56
N PRO A 66 -2.21 -16.81 10.44
CA PRO A 66 -2.85 -16.57 9.16
C PRO A 66 -2.34 -15.26 8.54
N THR A 67 -2.06 -15.31 7.25
CA THR A 67 -1.82 -14.13 6.40
C THR A 67 -3.08 -13.84 5.59
N PRO A 68 -3.27 -12.59 5.09
CA PRO A 68 -4.38 -12.28 4.18
C PRO A 68 -4.47 -13.25 2.99
N ARG A 69 -3.32 -13.67 2.47
CA ARG A 69 -3.25 -14.61 1.35
C ARG A 69 -3.66 -16.04 1.73
N SER A 70 -3.22 -16.53 2.89
CA SER A 70 -3.61 -17.87 3.34
C SER A 70 -5.08 -17.93 3.72
N LEU A 71 -5.64 -16.83 4.27
CA LEU A 71 -7.08 -16.71 4.50
C LEU A 71 -7.83 -16.81 3.16
N ALA A 72 -7.52 -15.93 2.19
CA ALA A 72 -8.12 -15.99 0.85
C ALA A 72 -7.91 -17.33 0.11
N GLN A 73 -6.91 -18.13 0.48
CA GLN A 73 -6.72 -19.46 -0.06
C GLN A 73 -7.62 -20.50 0.61
N ALA A 74 -7.81 -20.41 1.94
CA ALA A 74 -8.66 -21.31 2.71
C ALA A 74 -10.13 -21.25 2.26
N GLU A 75 -10.58 -20.08 1.81
CA GLU A 75 -11.89 -19.84 1.22
C GLU A 75 -12.13 -20.56 -0.13
N GLY A 76 -11.09 -21.17 -0.71
CA GLY A 76 -11.20 -21.92 -1.96
C GLY A 76 -11.72 -21.04 -3.11
N SER A 77 -12.82 -21.47 -3.74
CA SER A 77 -13.38 -20.77 -4.91
C SER A 77 -13.87 -19.36 -4.60
N SER A 78 -14.40 -19.12 -3.40
CA SER A 78 -14.86 -17.79 -2.99
C SER A 78 -13.68 -16.84 -2.80
N GLY A 79 -12.50 -17.32 -2.41
CA GLY A 79 -11.31 -16.48 -2.20
C GLY A 79 -10.42 -16.24 -3.43
N VAL A 80 -10.65 -16.89 -4.59
CA VAL A 80 -9.81 -16.73 -5.79
C VAL A 80 -9.66 -15.27 -6.21
N HIS A 81 -10.76 -14.52 -6.20
CA HIS A 81 -10.74 -13.12 -6.60
C HIS A 81 -9.90 -12.25 -5.63
N LEU A 82 -9.91 -12.57 -4.33
CA LEU A 82 -9.11 -11.89 -3.32
C LEU A 82 -7.62 -12.14 -3.54
N GLN A 83 -7.23 -13.36 -3.92
CA GLN A 83 -5.85 -13.67 -4.30
C GLN A 83 -5.38 -12.85 -5.52
N VAL A 84 -6.24 -12.70 -6.54
CA VAL A 84 -5.91 -11.86 -7.71
C VAL A 84 -5.80 -10.38 -7.33
N ALA A 85 -6.62 -9.90 -6.39
CA ALA A 85 -6.53 -8.53 -5.87
C ALA A 85 -5.26 -8.32 -5.04
N LEU A 86 -4.86 -9.29 -4.21
CA LEU A 86 -3.59 -9.31 -3.47
C LEU A 86 -2.40 -9.23 -4.44
N ASP A 87 -2.40 -10.02 -5.51
CA ASP A 87 -1.37 -9.96 -6.54
C ASP A 87 -1.26 -8.60 -7.22
N ALA A 88 -2.40 -7.95 -7.48
CA ALA A 88 -2.41 -6.60 -8.03
C ALA A 88 -1.83 -5.60 -7.03
N LEU A 89 -2.15 -5.71 -5.74
CA LEU A 89 -1.58 -4.86 -4.70
C LEU A 89 -0.06 -5.07 -4.56
N ASP A 90 0.42 -6.31 -4.64
CA ASP A 90 1.86 -6.62 -4.60
C ASP A 90 2.61 -6.04 -5.80
N ARG A 91 2.03 -6.15 -7.01
CA ARG A 91 2.56 -5.47 -8.20
C ARG A 91 2.56 -3.96 -8.05
N ALA A 92 1.57 -3.37 -7.37
CA ALA A 92 1.54 -1.94 -7.10
C ALA A 92 2.67 -1.52 -6.14
N ARG A 93 2.89 -2.27 -5.05
CA ARG A 93 4.01 -2.05 -4.11
C ARG A 93 5.36 -2.16 -4.79
N ALA A 94 5.55 -3.17 -5.65
CA ALA A 94 6.78 -3.33 -6.43
C ALA A 94 7.03 -2.13 -7.36
N ALA A 95 5.98 -1.69 -8.08
CA ALA A 95 6.08 -0.53 -8.96
C ALA A 95 6.36 0.78 -8.22
N ASP A 96 5.77 0.99 -7.04
CA ASP A 96 6.02 2.17 -6.20
C ASP A 96 7.48 2.22 -5.72
N ARG A 97 8.03 1.09 -5.24
CA ARG A 97 9.45 0.97 -4.87
C ARG A 97 10.42 1.25 -6.01
N SER A 98 10.04 0.91 -7.25
CA SER A 98 10.82 1.19 -8.46
C SER A 98 10.47 2.55 -9.10
N SER A 99 9.69 3.40 -8.44
CA SER A 99 9.24 4.71 -8.96
C SER A 99 8.45 4.65 -10.29
N TYR A 100 7.88 3.49 -10.64
CA TYR A 100 7.01 3.30 -11.81
C TYR A 100 5.56 3.68 -11.52
N ILE A 101 5.31 4.98 -11.32
CA ILE A 101 4.05 5.51 -10.79
C ILE A 101 2.83 5.16 -11.65
N THR A 102 2.95 5.21 -12.99
CA THR A 102 1.85 4.84 -13.89
C THR A 102 1.49 3.36 -13.76
N THR A 103 2.49 2.48 -13.63
CA THR A 103 2.27 1.04 -13.39
C THR A 103 1.64 0.81 -12.03
N CYS A 104 2.11 1.49 -11.00
CA CYS A 104 1.51 1.42 -9.67
C CYS A 104 0.01 1.79 -9.71
N ARG A 105 -0.34 2.96 -10.26
CA ARG A 105 -1.73 3.43 -10.38
C ARG A 105 -2.61 2.43 -11.14
N ARG A 106 -2.11 1.85 -12.23
CA ARG A 106 -2.81 0.82 -13.02
C ARG A 106 -3.11 -0.42 -12.19
N GLN A 107 -2.15 -0.90 -11.41
CA GLN A 107 -2.33 -2.08 -10.56
C GLN A 107 -3.29 -1.81 -9.39
N LEU A 108 -3.23 -0.61 -8.77
CA LEU A 108 -4.21 -0.20 -7.76
C LEU A 108 -5.62 -0.10 -8.33
N PHE A 109 -5.78 0.41 -9.55
CA PHE A 109 -7.08 0.41 -10.23
C PHE A 109 -7.60 -1.01 -10.47
N ARG A 110 -6.74 -1.94 -10.90
CA ARG A 110 -7.09 -3.35 -11.08
C ARG A 110 -7.57 -3.99 -9.77
N ALA A 111 -6.84 -3.79 -8.67
CA ALA A 111 -7.24 -4.30 -7.35
C ALA A 111 -8.62 -3.77 -6.94
N LYS A 112 -8.84 -2.45 -7.05
CA LYS A 112 -10.14 -1.82 -6.75
C LYS A 112 -11.28 -2.35 -7.62
N LEU A 113 -11.02 -2.58 -8.91
CA LEU A 113 -12.04 -3.10 -9.83
C LEU A 113 -12.49 -4.50 -9.44
N ILE A 114 -11.57 -5.35 -8.98
CA ILE A 114 -11.89 -6.70 -8.49
C ILE A 114 -12.76 -6.60 -7.23
N LEU A 115 -12.36 -5.76 -6.26
CA LEU A 115 -13.11 -5.59 -5.00
C LEU A 115 -14.53 -5.06 -5.22
N ARG A 116 -14.72 -4.12 -6.16
CA ARG A 116 -16.04 -3.55 -6.44
C ARG A 116 -17.04 -4.57 -7.01
N ARG A 117 -16.59 -5.51 -7.83
CA ARG A 117 -17.47 -6.53 -8.42
C ARG A 117 -18.03 -7.53 -7.39
N GLN A 118 -17.44 -7.59 -6.20
CA GLN A 118 -17.81 -8.52 -5.12
C GLN A 118 -18.67 -7.85 -4.05
N ALA A 119 -18.71 -6.52 -4.03
CA ALA A 119 -19.61 -5.76 -3.18
C ALA A 119 -21.02 -5.64 -3.77
N GLN A 120 -21.21 -6.07 -5.02
CA GLN A 120 -22.47 -6.14 -5.75
C GLN A 120 -23.00 -7.56 -5.72
#